data_AF-A0A7Y4QE32-F1
#
_entry.id   AF-A0A7Y4QE32-F1
#
_cell.length_a   1.000
_cell.length_b   1.000
_cell.length_c   1.000
_cell.angle_alpha   90.00
_cell.angle_beta   90.00
_cell.angle_gamma   90.00
#
_symmetry.space_group_name_H-M   'P 1'
#
loop_
_entity.id
_entity.type
_entity.pdbx_description
1 polymer ?
#
loop_
_entity_poly.entity_id
_entity_poly.type
_entity_poly.pdbx_seq_one_letter_code
_entity_poly.pdbx_strand_id
1 'polypeptide(L)' 'MKVRPSCTPICKNCRLVIRRNGKGKRVRRIVCENPKHKQRQGG' A
#
# COMPACT_ATOMS: atom_id res chain seq x y z
N MET A 1 -4.98 -4.08 7.55
CA MET A 1 -3.99 -3.72 6.51
C MET A 1 -2.73 -4.53 6.77
N LYS A 2 -2.23 -5.30 5.82
CA LYS A 2 -1.04 -6.15 6.00
C LYS A 2 0.24 -5.37 5.67
N VAL A 3 1.25 -5.44 6.53
CA VAL A 3 2.56 -4.82 6.28
C VAL A 3 3.44 -5.84 5.57
N ARG A 4 4.05 -5.46 4.44
CA ARG A 4 4.94 -6.31 3.65
C ARG A 4 6.09 -5.48 3.08
N PRO A 5 7.29 -6.05 2.85
CA PRO A 5 8.39 -5.34 2.20
C PRO A 5 8.08 -4.99 0.73
N SER A 6 7.23 -5.79 0.08
CA SER A 6 6.69 -5.52 -1.26
C SER A 6 5.16 -5.53 -1.23
N CYS A 7 4.54 -4.63 -2.00
CA CYS A 7 3.09 -4.51 -2.10
C CYS A 7 2.70 -4.40 -3.58
N THR A 8 1.98 -5.40 -4.08
CA THR A 8 1.47 -5.47 -5.46
C THR A 8 -0.07 -5.54 -5.49
N PRO A 9 -0.74 -4.90 -6.46
CA PRO A 9 -2.19 -4.99 -6.63
C PRO A 9 -2.62 -6.44 -6.87
N ILE A 10 -3.75 -6.84 -6.29
CA ILE A 10 -4.26 -8.23 -6.36
C ILE A 10 -5.52 -8.31 -7.24
N CYS A 11 -6.31 -7.24 -7.32
CA CYS A 11 -7.53 -7.17 -8.13
C CYS A 11 -7.65 -5.81 -8.83
N LYS A 12 -8.65 -5.67 -9.71
CA LYS A 12 -8.93 -4.44 -10.48
C LYS A 12 -9.20 -3.21 -9.60
N ASN A 13 -9.73 -3.41 -8.38
CA ASN A 13 -10.03 -2.32 -7.45
C ASN A 13 -8.84 -1.96 -6.54
N CYS A 14 -7.72 -2.69 -6.62
CA CYS A 14 -6.52 -2.37 -5.88
C CYS A 14 -5.83 -1.16 -6.50
N ARG A 15 -5.69 -0.08 -5.75
CA ARG A 15 -4.96 1.12 -6.18
C ARG A 15 -3.69 1.29 -5.35
N LEU A 16 -2.58 1.51 -6.05
CA LEU A 16 -1.30 1.86 -5.42
C LEU A 16 -1.30 3.35 -5.10
N VAL A 17 -1.20 3.68 -3.82
CA VAL A 17 -1.10 5.05 -3.33
C VAL A 17 0.30 5.27 -2.76
N ILE A 18 0.94 6.35 -3.18
CA ILE A 18 2.26 6.76 -2.70
C ILE A 18 2.08 8.02 -1.88
N ARG A 19 2.45 7.98 -0.60
CA ARG A 19 2.47 9.15 0.28
C ARG A 19 3.90 9.55 0.58
N ARG A 20 4.19 10.85 0.51
CA ARG A 20 5.43 11.42 1.04
C ARG A 20 5.22 11.73 2.51
N ASN A 21 6.04 11.16 3.38
CA ASN A 21 6.09 11.54 4.78
C ASN A 21 7.06 12.72 4.94
N GLY A 22 6.88 13.54 5.98
CA GLY A 22 7.67 14.76 6.21
C GLY A 22 9.19 14.58 6.29
N LYS A 23 9.69 13.34 6.42
CA LYS A 23 11.12 12.99 6.40
C LYS A 23 11.65 12.63 5.00
N GLY A 24 10.96 13.01 3.92
CA GLY A 24 11.34 12.64 2.54
C GLY A 24 11.11 11.17 2.17
N LYS A 25 10.68 10.32 3.11
CA LYS A 25 10.41 8.89 2.86
C LYS A 25 9.08 8.71 2.11
N ARG A 26 9.14 7.96 0.99
CA ARG A 26 7.95 7.53 0.22
C ARG A 26 7.40 6.25 0.82
N VAL A 27 6.15 6.28 1.29
CA VAL A 27 5.43 5.09 1.74
C VAL A 27 4.44 4.67 0.68
N ARG A 28 4.59 3.46 0.16
CA ARG A 28 3.61 2.85 -0.76
C ARG A 28 2.57 2.07 0.04
N ARG A 29 1.31 2.18 -0.34
CA ARG A 29 0.21 1.39 0.23
C ARG A 29 -0.77 0.99 -0.85
N ILE A 30 -1.43 -0.14 -0.66
CA ILE A 30 -2.53 -0.59 -1.51
C ILE A 30 -3.83 -0.34 -0.77
N VAL A 31 -4.72 0.38 -1.43
CA VAL A 31 -6.10 0.59 -1.00
C VAL A 31 -7.02 -0.21 -1.93
N CYS A 32 -8.08 -0.76 -1.36
CA CYS A 32 -9.09 -1.54 -2.04
C CYS A 32 -10.36 -1.49 -1.19
N GLU A 33 -11.52 -1.69 -1.80
CA GLU A 33 -12.79 -1.87 -1.09
C GLU A 33 -12.73 -3.11 -0.19
N ASN A 34 -12.22 -4.23 -0.72
CA ASN A 34 -11.97 -5.44 0.07
C ASN A 34 -10.85 -5.22 1.11
N PRO A 35 -11.13 -5.32 2.42
CA PRO A 35 -10.15 -5.10 3.48
C PRO A 35 -8.99 -6.12 3.47
N LYS A 36 -9.19 -7.32 2.89
CA LYS A 36 -8.17 -8.37 2.79
C LYS A 36 -7.01 -7.98 1.86
N HIS A 37 -7.25 -7.09 0.89
CA HIS A 37 -6.26 -6.65 -0.10
C HIS A 37 -5.46 -5.41 0.34
N LYS A 38 -5.87 -4.74 1.43
CA LYS A 38 -5.19 -3.53 1.92
C LYS A 38 -3.79 -3.86 2.43
N GLN A 39 -2.76 -3.27 1.84
CA GLN A 39 -1.35 -3.54 2.17
C GLN A 39 -0.57 -2.23 2.40
N ARG A 40 0.52 -2.28 3.17
CA ARG A 40 1.46 -1.18 3.37
C ARG A 40 2.88 -1.67 3.18
N GLN A 41 3.65 -0.95 2.38
CA GLN A 41 5.07 -1.20 2.23
C GLN A 41 5.76 -0.76 3.53
N GLY A 42 6.21 -1.74 4.30
CA GLY A 42 7.00 -1.54 5.51
C GLY A 42 8.34 -2.21 5.30
N GLY A 43 9.37 -1.38 5.18
CA GLY A 43 10.77 -1.70 5.38
C GLY A 43 11.31 -0.74 6.43
#